data_AF-A0A2S9YYU8-F1
#
_entry.id   AF-A0A2S9YYU8-F1
#
_cell.length_a   1.000
_cell.length_b   1.000
_cell.length_c   1.000
_cell.angle_alpha   90.00
_cell.angle_beta   90.00
_cell.angle_gamma   90.00
#
_symmetry.space_group_name_H-M   'P 1'
#
loop_
_entity.id
_entity.type
_entity.pdbx_description
1 polymer ?
#
loop_
_entity_poly.entity_id
_entity_poly.type
_entity_poly.pdbx_seq_one_letter_code
_entity_poly.pdbx_strand_id
1 'polypeptide(L)'
;MSTKTGHTPAPKPTSPEAVTHARSWWDIAAVALTAGLLQIIASIVLGLARLDRFTAAANEGAYTYLVVAALVGAGVFSIWSVRARPPVALTLAAIWPVALWYGLRPHTTSLGLAYHGEFILHHFSALLCLVLAIAVPLGWARDLRLGKLRFAPVILALPGALLLAAAHLGRIPVGPAWLAQASLAPIGAALLLAAWPVAAGVFWRELGPSSRRPIVFVLALPLLVRVGVTGWGGLGGELAGQDAIVWIGAAIVVTAIVTLLLLRPRLELWVTVVVALICLLGSMFCYFLYERGFGELEDGLGGLLQSLFGFQVPYPSYVSDWRSAGLMTGLFFMFVTVYASLVSTEDRVRGIALGLMLVAGLGFSSPHLVMMFGVGALLVVEGMLPGAPHRDLAPSLSESMASIEAALEASSDPDERRDPNAELERVREVVEGLAQRHGLEPPTLAQTGPNAHLLSLRGPLDGPLLDLRARIEPSSTRVELSVGLPGRGEPVFELVPDPGKRGKRPTHLLARSHRVHGAARGLEAFGDAPLDAMTCFPTAYLRAWEGGVQVDLGRELVGLRVDQLDALVRSLARALEPHGADPAGEPIDDPIDDPNGDPNGDPNGD
;
A
#
# COMPACT_ATOMS: atom_id res chain seq x y z
N MET A 1 -20.76 57.50 -13.09
CA MET A 1 -19.34 57.22 -13.38
C MET A 1 -18.61 56.92 -12.08
N SER A 2 -18.30 55.65 -11.81
CA SER A 2 -17.10 55.17 -11.12
C SER A 2 -17.37 53.73 -10.65
N THR A 3 -16.76 52.81 -11.38
CA THR A 3 -16.76 51.36 -11.15
C THR A 3 -15.83 51.01 -9.99
N LYS A 4 -16.36 50.40 -8.92
CA LYS A 4 -15.56 49.62 -7.95
C LYS A 4 -15.76 48.14 -8.24
N THR A 5 -14.86 47.57 -9.04
CA THR A 5 -14.70 46.13 -9.20
C THR A 5 -13.98 45.59 -7.97
N GLY A 6 -14.72 44.94 -7.06
CA GLY A 6 -14.16 44.15 -5.98
C GLY A 6 -13.46 42.92 -6.56
N HIS A 7 -12.14 42.89 -6.46
CA HIS A 7 -11.32 41.75 -6.84
C HIS A 7 -11.32 40.75 -5.66
N THR A 8 -12.16 39.73 -5.73
CA THR A 8 -12.07 38.57 -4.84
C THR A 8 -10.83 37.78 -5.22
N PRO A 9 -9.87 37.53 -4.31
CA PRO A 9 -8.71 36.72 -4.64
C PRO A 9 -9.16 35.28 -4.93
N ALA A 10 -8.65 34.73 -6.04
CA ALA A 10 -8.86 33.33 -6.41
C ALA A 10 -8.38 32.39 -5.29
N PRO A 11 -9.06 31.26 -5.05
CA PRO A 11 -8.62 30.31 -4.04
C PRO A 11 -7.21 29.80 -4.37
N LYS A 12 -6.30 29.90 -3.38
CA LYS A 12 -4.96 29.31 -3.44
C LYS A 12 -5.06 27.84 -3.87
N PRO A 13 -4.22 27.35 -4.79
CA PRO A 13 -4.14 25.92 -5.07
C PRO A 13 -3.78 25.19 -3.78
N THR A 14 -4.66 24.31 -3.33
CA THR A 14 -4.41 23.40 -2.20
C THR A 14 -3.12 22.64 -2.46
N SER A 15 -2.20 22.64 -1.49
CA SER A 15 -0.95 21.92 -1.58
C SER A 15 -1.19 20.44 -1.96
N PRO A 16 -0.25 19.79 -2.69
CA PRO A 16 -0.36 18.37 -3.03
C PRO A 16 -0.52 17.46 -1.80
N GLU A 17 -0.09 17.92 -0.62
CA GLU A 17 -0.27 17.24 0.68
C GLU A 17 -1.73 17.17 1.17
N ALA A 18 -2.57 18.14 0.80
CA ALA A 18 -3.99 18.11 1.17
C ALA A 18 -4.77 17.04 0.37
N VAL A 19 -4.27 16.67 -0.82
CA VAL A 19 -4.89 15.66 -1.69
C VAL A 19 -4.47 14.24 -1.28
N THR A 20 -3.26 14.05 -0.73
CA THR A 20 -2.79 12.74 -0.24
C THR A 20 -3.52 12.28 1.02
N HIS A 21 -3.95 13.19 1.89
CA HIS A 21 -4.79 12.83 3.05
C HIS A 21 -6.24 12.44 2.67
N ALA A 22 -6.73 12.84 1.48
CA ALA A 22 -8.13 12.64 1.08
C ALA A 22 -8.47 11.22 0.60
N ARG A 23 -7.50 10.30 0.50
CA ARG A 23 -7.67 8.93 -0.05
C ARG A 23 -7.24 7.81 0.90
N SER A 24 -7.48 7.95 2.21
CA SER A 24 -7.17 6.89 3.19
C SER A 24 -8.25 5.78 3.29
N TRP A 25 -8.89 5.42 2.17
CA TRP A 25 -9.91 4.35 2.15
C TRP A 25 -9.30 2.96 2.38
N TRP A 26 -8.00 2.83 2.14
CA TRP A 26 -7.25 1.57 2.23
C TRP A 26 -7.17 1.01 3.65
N ASP A 27 -7.16 1.86 4.67
CA ASP A 27 -7.16 1.41 6.06
C ASP A 27 -8.49 0.74 6.40
N ILE A 28 -9.60 1.35 5.99
CA ILE A 28 -10.95 0.78 6.14
C ILE A 28 -11.06 -0.54 5.36
N ALA A 29 -10.53 -0.59 4.15
CA ALA A 29 -10.51 -1.81 3.32
C ALA A 29 -9.67 -2.93 3.95
N ALA A 30 -8.52 -2.61 4.55
CA ALA A 30 -7.68 -3.57 5.26
C ALA A 30 -8.40 -4.13 6.50
N VAL A 31 -9.12 -3.29 7.25
CA VAL A 31 -9.94 -3.74 8.39
C VAL A 31 -11.10 -4.62 7.91
N ALA A 32 -11.78 -4.25 6.83
CA ALA A 32 -12.85 -5.06 6.25
C ALA A 32 -12.34 -6.43 5.78
N LEU A 33 -11.17 -6.48 5.14
CA LEU A 33 -10.52 -7.73 4.74
C LEU A 33 -10.16 -8.59 5.94
N THR A 34 -9.57 -7.99 6.98
CA THR A 34 -9.19 -8.70 8.20
C THR A 34 -10.43 -9.27 8.90
N ALA A 35 -11.51 -8.49 8.98
CA ALA A 35 -12.78 -8.94 9.54
C ALA A 35 -13.37 -10.12 8.76
N GLY A 36 -13.37 -10.05 7.42
CA GLY A 36 -13.84 -11.15 6.57
C GLY A 36 -12.96 -12.41 6.66
N LEU A 37 -11.64 -12.27 6.78
CA LEU A 37 -10.74 -13.41 6.99
C LEU A 37 -11.00 -14.08 8.35
N LEU A 38 -11.15 -13.29 9.41
CA LEU A 38 -11.50 -13.80 10.74
C LEU A 38 -12.89 -14.45 10.75
N GLN A 39 -13.84 -13.90 9.99
CA GLN A 39 -15.16 -14.51 9.79
C GLN A 39 -15.03 -15.87 9.10
N ILE A 40 -14.23 -15.99 8.03
CA ILE A 40 -13.96 -17.28 7.39
C ILE A 40 -13.35 -18.29 8.37
N ILE A 41 -12.37 -17.86 9.16
CA ILE A 41 -11.74 -18.73 10.17
C ILE A 41 -12.77 -19.19 11.20
N ALA A 42 -13.64 -18.29 11.67
CA ALA A 42 -14.72 -18.62 12.57
C ALA A 42 -15.69 -19.64 11.94
N SER A 43 -16.10 -19.45 10.69
CA SER A 43 -16.94 -20.39 9.95
C SER A 43 -16.29 -21.77 9.78
N ILE A 44 -14.97 -21.83 9.53
CA ILE A 44 -14.24 -23.10 9.47
C ILE A 44 -14.25 -23.78 10.85
N VAL A 45 -13.94 -23.04 11.91
CA VAL A 45 -13.93 -23.59 13.29
C VAL A 45 -15.31 -24.14 13.67
N LEU A 46 -16.38 -23.42 13.33
CA LEU A 46 -17.75 -23.87 13.55
C LEU A 46 -18.10 -25.09 12.70
N GLY A 47 -17.69 -25.10 11.44
CA GLY A 47 -17.91 -26.21 10.51
C GLY A 47 -17.18 -27.50 10.88
N LEU A 48 -16.06 -27.40 11.59
CA LEU A 48 -15.30 -28.54 12.12
C LEU A 48 -15.78 -29.00 13.51
N ALA A 49 -16.70 -28.28 14.14
CA ALA A 49 -17.15 -28.57 15.50
C ALA A 49 -18.21 -29.68 15.53
N ARG A 50 -18.16 -30.53 16.55
CA ARG A 50 -19.23 -31.51 16.81
C ARG A 50 -20.52 -30.81 17.26
N LEU A 51 -21.67 -31.37 16.88
CA LEU A 51 -23.00 -30.78 17.11
C LEU A 51 -23.31 -30.47 18.60
N ASP A 52 -22.84 -31.32 19.52
CA ASP A 52 -22.98 -31.13 20.97
C ASP A 52 -22.20 -29.88 21.46
N ARG A 53 -21.01 -29.65 20.94
CA ARG A 53 -20.21 -28.46 21.27
C ARG A 53 -20.77 -27.22 20.61
N PHE A 54 -21.24 -27.33 19.37
CA PHE A 54 -21.88 -26.23 18.65
C PHE A 54 -23.13 -25.73 19.37
N THR A 55 -24.00 -26.64 19.81
CA THR A 55 -25.20 -26.29 20.58
C THR A 55 -24.85 -25.69 21.93
N ALA A 56 -23.81 -26.18 22.62
CA ALA A 56 -23.30 -25.55 23.84
C ALA A 56 -22.83 -24.11 23.60
N ALA A 57 -22.09 -23.85 22.52
CA ALA A 57 -21.63 -22.52 22.14
C ALA A 57 -22.78 -21.57 21.77
N ALA A 58 -23.81 -22.07 21.06
CA ALA A 58 -25.00 -21.30 20.70
C ALA A 58 -25.83 -20.90 21.93
N ASN A 59 -25.79 -21.70 23.00
CA ASN A 59 -26.44 -21.41 24.27
C ASN A 59 -25.66 -20.41 25.14
N GLU A 60 -24.42 -20.08 24.78
CA GLU A 60 -23.69 -19.01 25.46
C GLU A 60 -24.33 -17.65 25.15
N GLY A 61 -24.52 -16.82 26.18
CA GLY A 61 -25.16 -15.52 26.02
C GLY A 61 -24.34 -14.54 25.16
N ALA A 62 -24.97 -13.93 24.15
CA ALA A 62 -24.33 -13.00 23.22
C ALA A 62 -23.73 -11.74 23.91
N TYR A 63 -24.23 -11.36 25.08
CA TYR A 63 -23.80 -10.16 25.79
C TYR A 63 -22.31 -10.15 26.09
N THR A 64 -21.75 -11.26 26.60
CA THR A 64 -20.32 -11.37 26.92
C THR A 64 -19.47 -11.09 25.68
N TYR A 65 -19.89 -11.60 24.52
CA TYR A 65 -19.20 -11.44 23.25
C TYR A 65 -19.31 -10.03 22.65
N LEU A 66 -20.43 -9.34 22.87
CA LEU A 66 -20.55 -7.92 22.55
C LEU A 66 -19.62 -7.06 23.40
N VAL A 67 -19.51 -7.36 24.69
CA VAL A 67 -18.54 -6.69 25.59
C VAL A 67 -17.11 -6.97 25.12
N VAL A 68 -16.79 -8.22 24.75
CA VAL A 68 -15.48 -8.57 24.16
C VAL A 68 -15.20 -7.73 22.93
N ALA A 69 -16.13 -7.66 21.99
CA ALA A 69 -15.99 -6.86 20.77
C ALA A 69 -15.78 -5.37 21.07
N ALA A 70 -16.53 -4.82 22.03
CA ALA A 70 -16.37 -3.44 22.48
C ALA A 70 -15.00 -3.18 23.10
N LEU A 71 -14.49 -4.09 23.94
CA LEU A 71 -13.16 -4.00 24.55
C LEU A 71 -12.04 -4.15 23.52
N VAL A 72 -12.19 -5.03 22.52
CA VAL A 72 -11.24 -5.12 21.40
C VAL A 72 -11.23 -3.82 20.61
N GLY A 73 -12.41 -3.27 20.28
CA GLY A 73 -12.54 -1.98 19.61
C GLY A 73 -11.90 -0.83 20.39
N ALA A 74 -12.14 -0.77 21.71
CA ALA A 74 -11.53 0.22 22.60
C ALA A 74 -10.00 0.08 22.65
N GLY A 75 -9.48 -1.15 22.68
CA GLY A 75 -8.04 -1.41 22.62
C GLY A 75 -7.40 -0.92 21.34
N VAL A 76 -7.99 -1.27 20.17
CA VAL A 76 -7.52 -0.81 18.86
C VAL A 76 -7.55 0.72 18.78
N PHE A 77 -8.65 1.34 19.23
CA PHE A 77 -8.78 2.80 19.27
C PHE A 77 -7.72 3.44 20.17
N SER A 78 -7.47 2.85 21.34
CA SER A 78 -6.46 3.33 22.29
C SER A 78 -5.06 3.26 21.67
N ILE A 79 -4.69 2.13 21.07
CA ILE A 79 -3.41 1.97 20.36
C ILE A 79 -3.27 3.00 19.23
N TRP A 80 -4.32 3.18 18.44
CA TRP A 80 -4.33 4.17 17.36
C TRP A 80 -4.19 5.61 17.85
N SER A 81 -4.81 5.95 18.99
CA SER A 81 -4.74 7.29 19.59
C SER A 81 -3.34 7.66 20.06
N VAL A 82 -2.56 6.67 20.53
CA VAL A 82 -1.19 6.87 21.01
C VAL A 82 -0.12 6.49 19.99
N ARG A 83 -0.48 6.27 18.72
CA ARG A 83 0.45 5.83 17.66
C ARG A 83 1.66 6.73 17.47
N ALA A 84 1.53 8.02 17.79
CA ALA A 84 2.64 8.99 17.78
C ALA A 84 3.69 8.72 18.87
N ARG A 85 3.43 7.81 19.81
CA ARG A 85 4.33 7.34 20.86
C ARG A 85 4.54 5.83 20.69
N PRO A 86 5.41 5.38 19.77
CA PRO A 86 5.62 3.97 19.46
C PRO A 86 5.83 3.04 20.67
N PRO A 87 6.62 3.39 21.71
CA PRO A 87 6.79 2.50 22.85
C PRO A 87 5.50 2.28 23.65
N VAL A 88 4.64 3.31 23.76
CA VAL A 88 3.35 3.21 24.44
C VAL A 88 2.37 2.39 23.62
N ALA A 89 2.32 2.63 22.30
CA ALA A 89 1.49 1.86 21.38
C ALA A 89 1.86 0.37 21.37
N LEU A 90 3.15 0.04 21.34
CA LEU A 90 3.65 -1.35 21.43
C LEU A 90 3.31 -1.99 22.76
N THR A 91 3.49 -1.26 23.87
CA THR A 91 3.17 -1.75 25.21
C THR A 91 1.67 -2.05 25.33
N LEU A 92 0.80 -1.16 24.86
CA LEU A 92 -0.64 -1.41 24.83
C LEU A 92 -1.01 -2.56 23.88
N ALA A 93 -0.39 -2.64 22.71
CA ALA A 93 -0.61 -3.74 21.75
C ALA A 93 -0.20 -5.11 22.31
N ALA A 94 0.79 -5.16 23.21
CA ALA A 94 1.20 -6.38 23.89
C ALA A 94 0.33 -6.69 25.12
N ILE A 95 0.08 -5.71 25.98
CA ILE A 95 -0.60 -5.91 27.26
C ILE A 95 -2.11 -6.08 27.07
N TRP A 96 -2.74 -5.29 26.20
CA TRP A 96 -4.20 -5.28 26.05
C TRP A 96 -4.76 -6.65 25.63
N PRO A 97 -4.24 -7.33 24.59
CA PRO A 97 -4.73 -8.67 24.23
C PRO A 97 -4.51 -9.69 25.34
N VAL A 98 -3.39 -9.60 26.08
CA VAL A 98 -3.09 -10.52 27.19
C VAL A 98 -4.04 -10.31 28.36
N ALA A 99 -4.29 -9.06 28.75
CA ALA A 99 -5.23 -8.70 29.79
C ALA A 99 -6.67 -9.10 29.43
N LEU A 100 -7.06 -8.85 28.17
CA LEU A 100 -8.36 -9.23 27.63
C LEU A 100 -8.52 -10.76 27.63
N TRP A 101 -7.52 -11.51 27.15
CA TRP A 101 -7.53 -12.98 27.22
C TRP A 101 -7.61 -13.51 28.66
N TYR A 102 -6.81 -12.96 29.58
CA TYR A 102 -6.80 -13.40 30.97
C TYR A 102 -8.13 -13.13 31.70
N GLY A 103 -8.77 -11.99 31.41
CA GLY A 103 -10.08 -11.64 31.96
C GLY A 103 -11.24 -12.42 31.33
N LEU A 104 -11.13 -12.80 30.06
CA LEU A 104 -12.21 -13.46 29.31
C LEU A 104 -12.17 -14.98 29.35
N ARG A 105 -11.01 -15.61 29.56
CA ARG A 105 -10.88 -17.08 29.58
C ARG A 105 -11.84 -17.82 30.52
N PRO A 106 -12.32 -17.28 31.68
CA PRO A 106 -13.29 -17.99 32.51
C PRO A 106 -14.74 -17.83 32.02
N HIS A 107 -15.00 -16.92 31.08
CA HIS A 107 -16.35 -16.50 30.65
C HIS A 107 -16.64 -16.75 29.18
N THR A 108 -15.65 -17.16 28.39
CA THR A 108 -15.79 -17.39 26.95
C THR A 108 -15.15 -18.71 26.57
N THR A 109 -15.80 -19.49 25.70
CA THR A 109 -15.13 -20.59 25.00
C THR A 109 -14.61 -20.15 23.64
N SER A 110 -13.63 -20.87 23.09
CA SER A 110 -13.12 -20.61 21.73
C SER A 110 -14.21 -20.81 20.68
N LEU A 111 -15.11 -21.78 20.89
CA LEU A 111 -16.21 -22.06 19.99
C LEU A 111 -17.34 -21.03 20.10
N GLY A 112 -17.65 -20.54 21.31
CA GLY A 112 -18.56 -19.42 21.49
C GLY A 112 -18.01 -18.13 20.88
N LEU A 113 -16.68 -17.92 20.95
CA LEU A 113 -16.02 -16.78 20.28
C LEU A 113 -16.11 -16.90 18.76
N ALA A 114 -16.00 -18.10 18.20
CA ALA A 114 -16.24 -18.33 16.78
C ALA A 114 -17.71 -18.11 16.41
N TYR A 115 -18.66 -18.64 17.20
CA TYR A 115 -20.10 -18.57 16.94
C TYR A 115 -20.61 -17.12 16.91
N HIS A 116 -20.38 -16.37 17.98
CA HIS A 116 -20.81 -14.98 18.08
C HIS A 116 -19.90 -14.05 17.28
N GLY A 117 -18.61 -14.37 17.19
CA GLY A 117 -17.64 -13.60 16.42
C GLY A 117 -17.91 -13.63 14.92
N GLU A 118 -18.30 -14.77 14.35
CA GLU A 118 -18.71 -14.86 12.94
C GLU A 118 -19.83 -13.86 12.64
N PHE A 119 -20.88 -13.85 13.47
CA PHE A 119 -22.02 -12.96 13.30
C PHE A 119 -21.63 -11.49 13.45
N ILE A 120 -20.84 -11.14 14.48
CA ILE A 120 -20.37 -9.76 14.70
C ILE A 120 -19.51 -9.29 13.53
N LEU A 121 -18.55 -10.11 13.12
CA LEU A 121 -17.62 -9.80 12.03
C LEU A 121 -18.36 -9.65 10.70
N HIS A 122 -19.35 -10.50 10.42
CA HIS A 122 -20.22 -10.42 9.24
C HIS A 122 -20.89 -9.04 9.10
N HIS A 123 -21.50 -8.55 10.18
CA HIS A 123 -22.20 -7.26 10.16
C HIS A 123 -21.22 -6.09 10.14
N PHE A 124 -20.09 -6.23 10.85
CA PHE A 124 -19.05 -5.23 10.87
C PHE A 124 -18.41 -5.05 9.48
N SER A 125 -18.04 -6.14 8.81
CA SER A 125 -17.52 -6.09 7.44
C SER A 125 -18.56 -5.56 6.45
N ALA A 126 -19.84 -5.91 6.61
CA ALA A 126 -20.92 -5.35 5.79
C ALA A 126 -21.02 -3.82 5.94
N LEU A 127 -20.91 -3.30 7.16
CA LEU A 127 -20.90 -1.85 7.42
C LEU A 127 -19.69 -1.17 6.76
N LEU A 128 -18.49 -1.72 6.94
CA LEU A 128 -17.27 -1.16 6.33
C LEU A 128 -17.33 -1.18 4.81
N CYS A 129 -17.85 -2.27 4.23
CA CYS A 129 -18.05 -2.37 2.78
C CYS A 129 -19.10 -1.37 2.29
N LEU A 130 -20.19 -1.15 3.04
CA LEU A 130 -21.17 -0.11 2.70
C LEU A 130 -20.52 1.28 2.67
N VAL A 131 -19.72 1.60 3.70
CA VAL A 131 -18.98 2.87 3.76
C VAL A 131 -18.06 3.02 2.54
N LEU A 132 -17.30 1.98 2.20
CA LEU A 132 -16.38 2.01 1.05
C LEU A 132 -17.11 2.10 -0.30
N ALA A 133 -18.22 1.37 -0.47
CA ALA A 133 -19.02 1.39 -1.68
C ALA A 133 -19.62 2.77 -1.98
N ILE A 134 -19.79 3.59 -0.93
CA ILE A 134 -20.25 4.98 -1.03
C ILE A 134 -19.06 5.92 -1.18
N ALA A 135 -18.06 5.79 -0.31
CA ALA A 135 -16.96 6.75 -0.20
C ALA A 135 -16.03 6.75 -1.42
N VAL A 136 -15.69 5.57 -1.96
CA VAL A 136 -14.77 5.46 -3.10
C VAL A 136 -15.37 6.12 -4.36
N PRO A 137 -16.61 5.80 -4.80
CA PRO A 137 -17.20 6.47 -5.95
C PRO A 137 -17.46 7.97 -5.71
N LEU A 138 -17.86 8.38 -4.51
CA LEU A 138 -18.00 9.80 -4.19
C LEU A 138 -16.66 10.53 -4.23
N GLY A 139 -15.57 9.86 -3.84
CA GLY A 139 -14.20 10.33 -4.03
C GLY A 139 -13.90 10.60 -5.51
N TRP A 140 -14.25 9.67 -6.40
CA TRP A 140 -14.10 9.86 -7.85
C TRP A 140 -14.91 11.04 -8.37
N ALA A 141 -16.16 11.20 -7.93
CA ALA A 141 -17.00 12.32 -8.37
C ALA A 141 -16.47 13.69 -7.93
N ARG A 142 -15.72 13.75 -6.83
CA ARG A 142 -15.05 14.97 -6.34
C ARG A 142 -13.73 15.25 -7.06
N ASP A 143 -13.08 14.23 -7.64
CA ASP A 143 -11.81 14.41 -8.32
C ASP A 143 -12.00 14.99 -9.73
N LEU A 144 -11.63 16.27 -9.89
CA LEU A 144 -11.77 16.98 -11.16
C LEU A 144 -10.92 16.38 -12.29
N ARG A 145 -9.86 15.63 -11.97
CA ARG A 145 -8.90 15.09 -12.94
C ARG A 145 -9.48 13.92 -13.75
N LEU A 146 -10.51 13.24 -13.24
CA LEU A 146 -11.15 12.08 -13.87
C LEU A 146 -12.17 12.45 -14.98
N GLY A 147 -12.19 13.72 -15.40
CA GLY A 147 -13.01 14.18 -16.51
C GLY A 147 -14.48 14.43 -16.17
N LYS A 148 -15.28 14.62 -17.22
CA LYS A 148 -16.71 15.02 -17.12
C LYS A 148 -17.66 13.88 -16.82
N LEU A 149 -17.25 12.61 -16.95
CA LEU A 149 -18.12 11.45 -16.70
C LEU A 149 -17.82 10.78 -15.35
N ARG A 150 -17.03 11.42 -14.49
CA ARG A 150 -16.60 10.90 -13.19
C ARG A 150 -17.70 10.52 -12.20
N PHE A 151 -18.92 11.01 -12.41
CA PHE A 151 -20.09 10.67 -11.61
C PHE A 151 -20.83 9.43 -12.11
N ALA A 152 -20.56 8.93 -13.32
CA ALA A 152 -21.25 7.77 -13.87
C ALA A 152 -21.17 6.51 -12.98
N PRO A 153 -20.01 6.17 -12.37
CA PRO A 153 -19.93 5.03 -11.44
C PRO A 153 -20.74 5.25 -10.15
N VAL A 154 -20.89 6.51 -9.69
CA VAL A 154 -21.67 6.84 -8.48
C VAL A 154 -23.14 6.54 -8.66
N ILE A 155 -23.68 6.85 -9.85
CA ILE A 155 -25.09 6.60 -10.20
C ILE A 155 -25.44 5.11 -10.10
N LEU A 156 -24.45 4.22 -10.22
CA LEU A 156 -24.64 2.78 -10.09
C LEU A 156 -24.29 2.28 -8.69
N ALA A 157 -23.10 2.62 -8.18
CA ALA A 157 -22.58 2.10 -6.92
C ALA A 157 -23.43 2.52 -5.72
N LEU A 158 -23.86 3.79 -5.65
CA LEU A 158 -24.61 4.32 -4.51
C LEU A 158 -25.98 3.62 -4.34
N PRO A 159 -26.88 3.62 -5.35
CA PRO A 159 -28.14 2.89 -5.21
C PRO A 159 -27.92 1.38 -5.08
N GLY A 160 -26.92 0.80 -5.75
CA GLY A 160 -26.56 -0.61 -5.59
C GLY A 160 -26.23 -0.98 -4.13
N ALA A 161 -25.34 -0.21 -3.50
CA ALA A 161 -24.95 -0.39 -2.11
C ALA A 161 -26.12 -0.18 -1.13
N LEU A 162 -26.95 0.85 -1.35
CA LEU A 162 -28.12 1.11 -0.51
C LEU A 162 -29.18 0.01 -0.61
N LEU A 163 -29.42 -0.54 -1.81
CA LEU A 163 -30.34 -1.66 -2.00
C LEU A 163 -29.81 -2.95 -1.35
N LEU A 164 -28.51 -3.22 -1.43
CA LEU A 164 -27.90 -4.36 -0.76
C LEU A 164 -27.92 -4.21 0.76
N ALA A 165 -27.68 -3.00 1.28
CA ALA A 165 -27.81 -2.70 2.71
C ALA A 165 -29.26 -2.85 3.19
N ALA A 166 -30.23 -2.35 2.41
CA ALA A 166 -31.65 -2.55 2.65
C ALA A 166 -32.01 -4.05 2.70
N ALA A 167 -31.57 -4.82 1.70
CA ALA A 167 -31.80 -6.27 1.65
C ALA A 167 -31.10 -7.01 2.80
N HIS A 168 -29.93 -6.55 3.25
CA HIS A 168 -29.24 -7.09 4.41
C HIS A 168 -30.02 -6.82 5.70
N LEU A 169 -30.49 -5.59 5.92
CA LEU A 169 -31.32 -5.22 7.07
C LEU A 169 -32.66 -5.96 7.10
N GLY A 170 -33.26 -6.19 5.92
CA GLY A 170 -34.50 -6.96 5.78
C GLY A 170 -34.37 -8.44 6.17
N ARG A 171 -33.15 -8.99 6.22
CA ARG A 171 -32.87 -10.36 6.70
C ARG A 171 -32.67 -10.44 8.21
N ILE A 172 -32.58 -9.32 8.91
CA ILE A 172 -32.48 -9.28 10.37
C ILE A 172 -33.89 -9.55 10.95
N PRO A 173 -34.04 -10.39 11.99
CA PRO A 173 -35.35 -10.74 12.57
C PRO A 173 -36.20 -9.55 13.02
N VAL A 174 -35.56 -8.42 13.37
CA VAL A 174 -36.22 -7.16 13.79
C VAL A 174 -36.31 -6.12 12.66
N GLY A 175 -35.89 -6.49 11.45
CA GLY A 175 -35.89 -5.62 10.29
C GLY A 175 -37.31 -5.35 9.75
N PRO A 176 -37.57 -4.18 9.15
CA PRO A 176 -38.83 -3.91 8.46
C PRO A 176 -39.09 -4.94 7.34
N ALA A 177 -40.22 -5.65 7.39
CA ALA A 177 -40.53 -6.74 6.45
C ALA A 177 -40.55 -6.30 4.97
N TRP A 178 -40.85 -5.02 4.70
CA TRP A 178 -40.83 -4.47 3.34
C TRP A 178 -39.42 -4.35 2.74
N LEU A 179 -38.35 -4.40 3.56
CA LEU A 179 -36.96 -4.45 3.12
C LEU A 179 -36.51 -5.88 2.76
N ALA A 180 -37.29 -6.91 3.12
CA ALA A 180 -37.01 -8.31 2.78
C ALA A 180 -37.47 -8.70 1.36
N GLN A 181 -37.82 -7.72 0.51
CA GLN A 181 -38.26 -7.98 -0.86
C GLN A 181 -37.17 -8.71 -1.65
N ALA A 182 -37.54 -9.87 -2.22
CA ALA A 182 -36.62 -10.76 -2.92
C ALA A 182 -35.90 -10.11 -4.11
N SER A 183 -36.46 -9.06 -4.71
CA SER A 183 -35.90 -8.33 -5.85
C SER A 183 -34.83 -7.30 -5.48
N LEU A 184 -34.76 -6.84 -4.23
CA LEU A 184 -33.82 -5.78 -3.83
C LEU A 184 -32.37 -6.23 -3.95
N ALA A 185 -32.05 -7.46 -3.51
CA ALA A 185 -30.69 -7.97 -3.53
C ALA A 185 -30.14 -8.15 -4.96
N PRO A 186 -30.82 -8.82 -5.91
CA PRO A 186 -30.34 -8.95 -7.28
C PRO A 186 -30.19 -7.61 -8.02
N ILE A 187 -31.13 -6.68 -7.83
CA ILE A 187 -31.05 -5.34 -8.45
C ILE A 187 -29.87 -4.56 -7.85
N GLY A 188 -29.73 -4.57 -6.53
CA GLY A 188 -28.60 -3.94 -5.84
C GLY A 188 -27.25 -4.53 -6.27
N ALA A 189 -27.18 -5.85 -6.40
CA ALA A 189 -26.01 -6.57 -6.90
C ALA A 189 -25.65 -6.16 -8.32
N ALA A 190 -26.63 -6.14 -9.24
CA ALA A 190 -26.41 -5.73 -10.62
C ALA A 190 -25.86 -4.31 -10.71
N LEU A 191 -26.47 -3.36 -9.99
CA LEU A 191 -26.03 -1.97 -9.98
C LEU A 191 -24.61 -1.81 -9.41
N LEU A 192 -24.31 -2.42 -8.26
CA LEU A 192 -23.00 -2.29 -7.63
C LEU A 192 -21.91 -2.96 -8.47
N LEU A 193 -22.14 -4.18 -8.97
CA LEU A 193 -21.17 -4.93 -9.77
C LEU A 193 -20.97 -4.30 -11.17
N ALA A 194 -22.00 -3.62 -11.71
CA ALA A 194 -21.89 -2.83 -12.92
C ALA A 194 -21.21 -1.46 -12.71
N ALA A 195 -20.79 -1.11 -11.50
CA ALA A 195 -20.07 0.14 -11.26
C ALA A 195 -18.57 0.07 -11.60
N TRP A 196 -17.86 -1.05 -11.32
CA TRP A 196 -16.44 -1.19 -11.72
C TRP A 196 -16.16 -1.09 -13.22
N PRO A 197 -17.00 -1.62 -14.15
CA PRO A 197 -16.62 -1.74 -15.55
C PRO A 197 -16.93 -0.43 -16.25
N VAL A 198 -18.00 0.23 -15.80
CA VAL A 198 -18.29 1.62 -16.12
C VAL A 198 -17.18 2.52 -15.64
N ALA A 199 -16.70 2.38 -14.39
CA ALA A 199 -15.55 3.14 -13.90
C ALA A 199 -14.29 2.87 -14.74
N ALA A 200 -13.97 1.60 -15.01
CA ALA A 200 -12.82 1.22 -15.82
C ALA A 200 -12.87 1.77 -17.25
N GLY A 201 -14.05 1.74 -17.87
CA GLY A 201 -14.28 2.29 -19.21
C GLY A 201 -14.22 3.81 -19.25
N VAL A 202 -14.81 4.48 -18.26
CA VAL A 202 -14.81 5.95 -18.16
C VAL A 202 -13.40 6.48 -17.85
N PHE A 203 -12.66 5.80 -16.96
CA PHE A 203 -11.33 6.21 -16.51
C PHE A 203 -10.19 5.54 -17.28
N TRP A 204 -10.47 4.89 -18.42
CA TRP A 204 -9.53 4.02 -19.11
C TRP A 204 -8.18 4.68 -19.44
N ARG A 205 -8.20 6.00 -19.71
CA ARG A 205 -6.99 6.76 -20.06
C ARG A 205 -6.17 7.11 -18.83
N GLU A 206 -6.84 7.30 -17.69
CA GLU A 206 -6.32 7.72 -16.40
C GLU A 206 -5.80 6.54 -15.58
N LEU A 207 -6.27 5.31 -15.84
CA LEU A 207 -5.70 4.09 -15.25
C LEU A 207 -4.19 4.03 -15.54
N GLY A 208 -3.44 3.48 -14.59
CA GLY A 208 -1.98 3.34 -14.59
C GLY A 208 -1.41 2.53 -15.77
N PRO A 209 -0.28 1.81 -15.60
CA PRO A 209 0.46 1.22 -16.71
C PRO A 209 -0.45 0.43 -17.67
N SER A 210 -0.35 0.72 -18.97
CA SER A 210 -1.18 0.12 -20.02
C SER A 210 -1.15 -1.41 -19.99
N SER A 211 -0.02 -1.99 -19.59
CA SER A 211 0.17 -3.43 -19.41
C SER A 211 -0.71 -4.05 -18.33
N ARG A 212 -1.14 -3.28 -17.32
CA ARG A 212 -1.95 -3.77 -16.20
C ARG A 212 -3.44 -3.49 -16.36
N ARG A 213 -3.83 -2.51 -17.18
CA ARG A 213 -5.25 -2.14 -17.40
C ARG A 213 -6.18 -3.31 -17.74
N PRO A 214 -5.75 -4.35 -18.50
CA PRO A 214 -6.62 -5.51 -18.78
C PRO A 214 -7.08 -6.27 -17.53
N ILE A 215 -6.37 -6.17 -16.40
CA ILE A 215 -6.72 -6.87 -15.14
C ILE A 215 -8.17 -6.59 -14.75
N VAL A 216 -8.63 -5.35 -14.88
CA VAL A 216 -9.99 -4.95 -14.46
C VAL A 216 -11.07 -5.74 -15.20
N PHE A 217 -10.83 -6.07 -16.47
CA PHE A 217 -11.77 -6.88 -17.27
C PHE A 217 -11.55 -8.38 -17.09
N VAL A 218 -10.30 -8.82 -16.92
CA VAL A 218 -9.97 -10.24 -16.64
C VAL A 218 -10.63 -10.71 -15.35
N LEU A 219 -10.68 -9.85 -14.32
CA LEU A 219 -11.35 -10.13 -13.05
C LEU A 219 -12.87 -10.23 -13.18
N ALA A 220 -13.47 -9.63 -14.22
CA ALA A 220 -14.90 -9.74 -14.48
C ALA A 220 -15.29 -11.08 -15.13
N LEU A 221 -14.34 -11.81 -15.72
CA LEU A 221 -14.62 -13.04 -16.47
C LEU A 221 -15.38 -14.10 -15.65
N PRO A 222 -14.99 -14.47 -14.41
CA PRO A 222 -15.71 -15.51 -13.66
C PRO A 222 -17.14 -15.07 -13.32
N LEU A 223 -17.32 -13.79 -13.02
CA LEU A 223 -18.64 -13.20 -12.78
C LEU A 223 -19.51 -13.20 -14.03
N LEU A 224 -18.96 -12.82 -15.18
CA LEU A 224 -19.68 -12.81 -16.46
C LEU A 224 -20.10 -14.21 -16.89
N VAL A 225 -19.20 -15.20 -16.76
CA VAL A 225 -19.52 -16.60 -17.05
C VAL A 225 -20.61 -17.09 -16.11
N ARG A 226 -20.50 -16.80 -14.81
CA ARG A 226 -21.52 -17.14 -13.81
C ARG A 226 -22.89 -16.54 -14.17
N VAL A 227 -22.96 -15.24 -14.41
CA VAL A 227 -24.24 -14.57 -14.75
C VAL A 227 -24.77 -15.07 -16.10
N GLY A 228 -23.89 -15.40 -17.05
CA GLY A 228 -24.29 -15.99 -18.34
C GLY A 228 -24.97 -17.35 -18.19
N VAL A 229 -24.53 -18.19 -17.25
CA VAL A 229 -25.08 -19.55 -17.03
C VAL A 229 -26.24 -19.59 -16.03
N THR A 230 -26.30 -18.68 -15.06
CA THR A 230 -27.36 -18.63 -14.01
C THR A 230 -28.39 -17.52 -14.22
N GLY A 231 -28.16 -16.61 -15.17
CA GLY A 231 -29.00 -15.43 -15.36
C GLY A 231 -29.01 -14.51 -14.13
N TRP A 232 -30.16 -13.86 -13.91
CA TRP A 232 -30.36 -12.93 -12.79
C TRP A 232 -30.34 -13.61 -11.42
N GLY A 233 -30.68 -14.89 -11.35
CA GLY A 233 -30.66 -15.66 -10.10
C GLY A 233 -29.27 -15.78 -9.50
N GLY A 234 -28.22 -15.86 -10.33
CA GLY A 234 -26.83 -15.91 -9.87
C GLY A 234 -26.36 -14.67 -9.12
N LEU A 235 -26.96 -13.51 -9.39
CA LEU A 235 -26.73 -12.26 -8.65
C LEU A 235 -27.46 -12.25 -7.29
N GLY A 236 -28.52 -13.05 -7.15
CA GLY A 236 -29.25 -13.28 -5.91
C GLY A 236 -28.69 -14.41 -5.05
N GLY A 237 -27.61 -15.07 -5.49
CA GLY A 237 -26.97 -16.17 -4.78
C GLY A 237 -27.36 -17.57 -5.24
N GLU A 238 -28.10 -17.71 -6.35
CA GLU A 238 -28.41 -19.02 -6.92
C GLU A 238 -27.14 -19.74 -7.36
N LEU A 239 -27.06 -21.03 -7.08
CA LEU A 239 -25.92 -21.85 -7.44
C LEU A 239 -25.98 -22.22 -8.92
N ALA A 240 -24.82 -22.28 -9.56
CA ALA A 240 -24.76 -22.78 -10.92
C ALA A 240 -25.03 -24.29 -10.97
N GLY A 241 -25.79 -24.72 -11.99
CA GLY A 241 -26.04 -26.13 -12.26
C GLY A 241 -24.77 -26.90 -12.61
N GLN A 242 -24.83 -28.23 -12.56
CA GLN A 242 -23.65 -29.10 -12.73
C GLN A 242 -22.93 -28.90 -14.08
N ASP A 243 -23.68 -28.67 -15.16
CA ASP A 243 -23.13 -28.46 -16.50
C ASP A 243 -22.30 -27.17 -16.62
N ALA A 244 -22.56 -26.19 -15.74
CA ALA A 244 -21.88 -24.91 -15.73
C ALA A 244 -20.57 -24.92 -14.92
N ILE A 245 -20.34 -25.93 -14.09
CA ILE A 245 -19.16 -26.04 -13.20
C ILE A 245 -17.86 -25.96 -13.99
N VAL A 246 -17.77 -26.66 -15.13
CA VAL A 246 -16.57 -26.68 -15.96
C VAL A 246 -16.24 -25.28 -16.49
N TRP A 247 -17.26 -24.52 -16.91
CA TRP A 247 -17.09 -23.19 -17.46
C TRP A 247 -16.67 -22.18 -16.40
N ILE A 248 -17.33 -22.21 -15.22
CA ILE A 248 -16.98 -21.34 -14.09
C ILE A 248 -15.58 -21.68 -13.56
N GLY A 249 -15.27 -22.97 -13.39
CA GLY A 249 -13.95 -23.43 -12.95
C GLY A 249 -12.84 -23.02 -13.92
N ALA A 250 -13.04 -23.18 -15.22
CA ALA A 250 -12.09 -22.74 -16.24
C ALA A 250 -11.89 -21.21 -16.21
N ALA A 251 -12.97 -20.44 -16.08
CA ALA A 251 -12.90 -18.98 -15.96
C ALA A 251 -12.08 -18.56 -14.73
N ILE A 252 -12.29 -19.20 -13.58
CA ILE A 252 -11.53 -18.94 -12.36
C ILE A 252 -10.05 -19.22 -12.56
N VAL A 253 -9.70 -20.39 -13.12
CA VAL A 253 -8.30 -20.79 -13.36
C VAL A 253 -7.61 -19.80 -14.31
N VAL A 254 -8.26 -19.49 -15.44
CA VAL A 254 -7.72 -18.54 -16.43
C VAL A 254 -7.55 -17.16 -15.81
N THR A 255 -8.56 -16.64 -15.11
CA THR A 255 -8.49 -15.35 -14.43
C THR A 255 -7.37 -15.32 -13.40
N ALA A 256 -7.21 -16.37 -12.58
CA ALA A 256 -6.14 -16.44 -11.58
C ALA A 256 -4.74 -16.41 -12.22
N ILE A 257 -4.51 -17.23 -13.25
CA ILE A 257 -3.21 -17.28 -13.96
C ILE A 257 -2.92 -15.94 -14.65
N VAL A 258 -3.87 -15.42 -15.42
CA VAL A 258 -3.68 -14.17 -16.17
C VAL A 258 -3.49 -12.99 -15.21
N THR A 259 -4.21 -12.94 -14.09
CA THR A 259 -4.03 -11.88 -13.08
C THR A 259 -2.62 -11.93 -12.48
N LEU A 260 -2.10 -13.12 -12.14
CA LEU A 260 -0.71 -13.26 -11.67
C LEU A 260 0.30 -12.74 -12.70
N LEU A 261 0.12 -13.12 -13.97
CA LEU A 261 1.01 -12.76 -15.07
C LEU A 261 0.99 -11.27 -15.41
N LEU A 262 -0.15 -10.60 -15.23
CA LEU A 262 -0.30 -9.16 -15.48
C LEU A 262 0.16 -8.32 -14.27
N LEU A 263 -0.14 -8.77 -13.05
CA LEU A 263 0.19 -8.04 -11.83
C LEU A 263 1.70 -8.12 -11.52
N ARG A 264 2.28 -9.32 -11.67
CA ARG A 264 3.70 -9.64 -11.39
C ARG A 264 4.18 -9.04 -10.07
N PRO A 265 3.64 -9.48 -8.92
CA PRO A 265 4.02 -8.96 -7.62
C PRO A 265 5.53 -9.10 -7.42
N ARG A 266 6.21 -7.97 -7.17
CA ARG A 266 7.67 -7.94 -7.02
C ARG A 266 8.05 -8.28 -5.58
N LEU A 267 8.53 -9.51 -5.40
CA LEU A 267 9.02 -10.04 -4.12
C LEU A 267 10.45 -10.55 -4.27
N GLU A 268 11.21 -10.55 -3.18
CA GLU A 268 12.51 -11.24 -3.15
C GLU A 268 12.29 -12.75 -3.39
N LEU A 269 13.22 -13.39 -4.11
CA LEU A 269 13.09 -14.79 -4.53
C LEU A 269 12.69 -15.72 -3.37
N TRP A 270 13.33 -15.57 -2.21
CA TRP A 270 13.05 -16.40 -1.05
C TRP A 270 11.63 -16.16 -0.49
N VAL A 271 11.15 -14.91 -0.47
CA VAL A 271 9.78 -14.59 -0.04
C VAL A 271 8.78 -15.22 -1.02
N THR A 272 9.04 -15.12 -2.32
CA THR A 272 8.22 -15.75 -3.36
C THR A 272 8.12 -17.26 -3.14
N VAL A 273 9.25 -17.92 -2.86
CA VAL A 273 9.29 -19.36 -2.59
C VAL A 273 8.49 -19.70 -1.33
N VAL A 274 8.64 -18.94 -0.25
CA VAL A 274 7.90 -19.15 1.01
C VAL A 274 6.39 -18.95 0.80
N VAL A 275 5.99 -17.87 0.14
CA VAL A 275 4.58 -17.59 -0.18
C VAL A 275 4.01 -18.70 -1.07
N ALA A 276 4.73 -19.10 -2.11
CA ALA A 276 4.30 -20.19 -2.98
C ALA A 276 4.15 -21.51 -2.22
N LEU A 277 5.08 -21.84 -1.32
CA LEU A 277 5.00 -23.05 -0.50
C LEU A 277 3.79 -23.02 0.44
N ILE A 278 3.54 -21.90 1.11
CA ILE A 278 2.36 -21.74 1.99
C ILE A 278 1.07 -21.89 1.19
N CYS A 279 0.97 -21.23 0.03
CA CYS A 279 -0.21 -21.34 -0.83
C CYS A 279 -0.38 -22.75 -1.40
N LEU A 280 0.70 -23.44 -1.75
CA LEU A 280 0.66 -24.83 -2.20
C LEU A 280 0.15 -25.75 -1.09
N LEU A 281 0.66 -25.60 0.14
CA LEU A 281 0.19 -26.35 1.30
C LEU A 281 -1.27 -26.03 1.62
N GLY A 282 -1.69 -24.77 1.51
CA GLY A 282 -3.08 -24.36 1.67
C GLY A 282 -4.01 -25.00 0.65
N SER A 283 -3.64 -24.99 -0.64
CA SER A 283 -4.42 -25.65 -1.70
C SER A 283 -4.44 -27.17 -1.55
N MET A 284 -3.31 -27.80 -1.18
CA MET A 284 -3.24 -29.23 -0.88
C MET A 284 -4.10 -29.59 0.33
N PHE A 285 -4.16 -28.74 1.35
CA PHE A 285 -5.02 -28.93 2.51
C PHE A 285 -6.50 -28.86 2.12
N CYS A 286 -6.89 -27.87 1.30
CA CYS A 286 -8.25 -27.81 0.75
C CYS A 286 -8.59 -29.07 -0.07
N TYR A 287 -7.66 -29.56 -0.89
CA TYR A 287 -7.84 -30.80 -1.65
C TYR A 287 -7.97 -32.04 -0.75
N PHE A 288 -7.11 -32.14 0.27
CA PHE A 288 -7.16 -33.22 1.26
C PHE A 288 -8.50 -33.25 1.99
N LEU A 289 -9.00 -32.08 2.42
CA LEU A 289 -10.29 -31.96 3.07
C LEU A 289 -11.44 -32.30 2.11
N TYR A 290 -11.33 -31.91 0.84
CA TYR A 290 -12.31 -32.29 -0.18
C TYR A 290 -12.36 -33.81 -0.40
N GLU A 291 -11.22 -34.49 -0.50
CA GLU A 291 -11.16 -35.94 -0.72
C GLU A 291 -11.58 -36.76 0.50
N ARG A 292 -11.12 -36.38 1.69
CA ARG A 292 -11.27 -37.20 2.92
C ARG A 292 -12.32 -36.70 3.90
N GLY A 293 -12.71 -35.43 3.81
CA GLY A 293 -13.69 -34.81 4.69
C GLY A 293 -15.11 -34.78 4.13
N PHE A 294 -15.32 -35.23 2.90
CA PHE A 294 -16.63 -35.24 2.26
C PHE A 294 -17.58 -36.21 2.99
N GLY A 295 -18.73 -35.70 3.47
CA GLY A 295 -19.72 -36.42 4.27
C GLY A 295 -19.61 -36.22 5.79
N GLU A 296 -18.43 -35.92 6.33
CA GLU A 296 -18.26 -35.55 7.76
C GLU A 296 -18.21 -34.04 7.99
N LEU A 297 -17.74 -33.27 6.99
CA LEU A 297 -17.53 -31.82 7.04
C LEU A 297 -18.41 -31.03 6.05
N GLU A 298 -19.47 -31.69 5.56
CA GLU A 298 -20.31 -31.24 4.45
C GLU A 298 -20.96 -29.86 4.71
N ASP A 299 -21.47 -29.64 5.92
CA ASP A 299 -22.19 -28.41 6.28
C ASP A 299 -21.26 -27.18 6.38
N GLY A 300 -20.02 -27.36 6.82
CA GLY A 300 -19.09 -26.27 7.07
C GLY A 300 -18.19 -25.92 5.88
N LEU A 301 -17.36 -26.88 5.47
CA LEU A 301 -16.38 -26.67 4.42
C LEU A 301 -17.03 -26.69 3.03
N GLY A 302 -18.04 -27.54 2.83
CA GLY A 302 -18.82 -27.58 1.60
C GLY A 302 -19.51 -26.24 1.33
N GLY A 303 -20.12 -25.64 2.37
CA GLY A 303 -20.71 -24.30 2.29
C GLY A 303 -19.70 -23.20 1.96
N LEU A 304 -18.49 -23.26 2.51
CA LEU A 304 -17.43 -22.30 2.22
C LEU A 304 -16.94 -22.42 0.78
N LEU A 305 -16.63 -23.62 0.30
CA LEU A 305 -16.20 -23.83 -1.09
C LEU A 305 -17.32 -23.49 -2.09
N GLN A 306 -18.57 -23.79 -1.74
CA GLN A 306 -19.73 -23.37 -2.51
C GLN A 306 -19.88 -21.84 -2.53
N SER A 307 -19.61 -21.16 -1.42
CA SER A 307 -19.59 -19.69 -1.39
C SER A 307 -18.43 -19.12 -2.21
N LEU A 308 -17.26 -19.75 -2.18
CA LEU A 308 -16.08 -19.32 -2.92
C LEU A 308 -16.28 -19.44 -4.43
N PHE A 309 -16.73 -20.61 -4.90
CA PHE A 309 -16.85 -20.92 -6.32
C PHE A 309 -18.22 -20.60 -6.92
N GLY A 310 -19.25 -20.59 -6.07
CA GLY A 310 -20.62 -20.29 -6.44
C GLY A 310 -21.37 -21.43 -7.14
N PHE A 311 -20.87 -22.65 -7.03
CA PHE A 311 -21.57 -23.87 -7.45
C PHE A 311 -21.43 -24.91 -6.35
N GLN A 312 -22.34 -25.88 -6.32
CA GLN A 312 -22.22 -27.00 -5.40
C GLN A 312 -21.01 -27.86 -5.79
N VAL A 313 -20.09 -28.06 -4.85
CA VAL A 313 -18.90 -28.87 -5.13
C VAL A 313 -19.34 -30.32 -5.32
N PRO A 314 -19.06 -30.95 -6.48
CA PRO A 314 -19.47 -32.33 -6.75
C PRO A 314 -18.72 -33.31 -5.84
N TYR A 315 -19.33 -34.46 -5.53
CA TYR A 315 -18.66 -35.48 -4.69
C TYR A 315 -17.38 -35.99 -5.37
N PRO A 316 -16.28 -36.22 -4.62
CA PRO A 316 -15.00 -36.68 -5.15
C PRO A 316 -15.12 -37.90 -6.08
N SER A 317 -15.94 -38.89 -5.69
CA SER A 317 -16.14 -40.13 -6.45
C SER A 317 -16.78 -39.95 -7.84
N TYR A 318 -17.43 -38.83 -8.11
CA TYR A 318 -18.09 -38.54 -9.38
C TYR A 318 -17.28 -37.61 -10.30
N VAL A 319 -16.08 -37.20 -9.87
CA VAL A 319 -15.24 -36.23 -10.57
C VAL A 319 -13.93 -36.90 -10.93
N SER A 320 -13.44 -36.68 -12.15
CA SER A 320 -12.11 -37.17 -12.51
C SER A 320 -11.01 -36.37 -11.81
N ASP A 321 -9.94 -37.05 -11.41
CA ASP A 321 -8.78 -36.46 -10.72
C ASP A 321 -8.20 -35.24 -11.45
N TRP A 322 -8.27 -35.20 -12.79
CA TRP A 322 -7.79 -34.05 -13.56
C TRP A 322 -8.63 -32.79 -13.41
N ARG A 323 -9.95 -32.93 -13.20
CA ARG A 323 -10.84 -31.78 -12.97
C ARG A 323 -10.62 -31.18 -11.60
N SER A 324 -10.48 -32.02 -10.56
CA SER A 324 -10.16 -31.56 -9.20
C SER A 324 -8.75 -30.95 -9.14
N ALA A 325 -7.75 -31.58 -9.77
CA ALA A 325 -6.40 -31.03 -9.88
C ALA A 325 -6.36 -29.67 -10.60
N GLY A 326 -7.15 -29.52 -11.68
CA GLY A 326 -7.29 -28.25 -12.39
C GLY A 326 -7.86 -27.13 -11.52
N LEU A 327 -8.93 -27.42 -10.76
CA LEU A 327 -9.52 -26.46 -9.82
C LEU A 327 -8.55 -26.08 -8.69
N MET A 328 -7.83 -27.06 -8.13
CA MET A 328 -6.81 -26.83 -7.09
C MET A 328 -5.63 -26.01 -7.60
N THR A 329 -5.25 -26.19 -8.87
CA THR A 329 -4.27 -25.33 -9.54
C THR A 329 -4.78 -23.89 -9.63
N GLY A 330 -6.05 -23.68 -9.97
CA GLY A 330 -6.68 -22.37 -9.94
C GLY A 330 -6.66 -21.73 -8.55
N LEU A 331 -7.00 -22.50 -7.52
CA LEU A 331 -6.97 -22.06 -6.12
C LEU A 331 -5.56 -21.66 -5.68
N PHE A 332 -4.56 -22.46 -6.05
CA PHE A 332 -3.15 -22.14 -5.81
C PHE A 332 -2.76 -20.80 -6.44
N PHE A 333 -3.05 -20.59 -7.73
CA PHE A 333 -2.73 -19.33 -8.39
C PHE A 333 -3.47 -18.13 -7.78
N MET A 334 -4.72 -18.33 -7.36
CA MET A 334 -5.52 -17.32 -6.68
C MET A 334 -4.88 -16.92 -5.33
N PHE A 335 -4.53 -17.90 -4.49
CA PHE A 335 -3.86 -17.65 -3.21
C PHE A 335 -2.48 -17.02 -3.38
N VAL A 336 -1.66 -17.52 -4.32
CA VAL A 336 -0.35 -16.93 -4.61
C VAL A 336 -0.50 -15.48 -5.08
N THR A 337 -1.44 -15.19 -5.98
CA THR A 337 -1.66 -13.83 -6.47
C THR A 337 -2.01 -12.88 -5.33
N VAL A 338 -3.03 -13.23 -4.53
CA VAL A 338 -3.50 -12.39 -3.43
C VAL A 338 -2.41 -12.22 -2.37
N TYR A 339 -1.81 -13.33 -1.91
CA TYR A 339 -0.86 -13.29 -0.81
C TYR A 339 0.45 -12.60 -1.22
N ALA A 340 0.96 -12.88 -2.43
CA ALA A 340 2.14 -12.20 -2.94
C ALA A 340 1.91 -10.69 -3.08
N SER A 341 0.73 -10.28 -3.53
CA SER A 341 0.36 -8.86 -3.61
C SER A 341 0.20 -8.21 -2.24
N LEU A 342 -0.35 -8.89 -1.24
CA LEU A 342 -0.46 -8.37 0.13
C LEU A 342 0.91 -8.14 0.79
N VAL A 343 1.85 -9.06 0.55
CA VAL A 343 3.22 -8.97 1.08
C VAL A 343 4.05 -7.93 0.32
N SER A 344 3.80 -7.77 -0.99
CA SER A 344 4.48 -6.80 -1.84
C SER A 344 4.26 -5.37 -1.34
N THR A 345 5.35 -4.60 -1.23
CA THR A 345 5.27 -3.17 -0.88
C THR A 345 4.67 -2.31 -2.00
N GLU A 346 4.78 -2.76 -3.26
CA GLU A 346 4.29 -2.01 -4.43
C GLU A 346 2.81 -2.31 -4.72
N ASP A 347 2.37 -3.54 -4.45
CA ASP A 347 1.03 -4.03 -4.84
C ASP A 347 0.07 -4.26 -3.66
N ARG A 348 0.45 -3.89 -2.43
CA ARG A 348 -0.34 -4.15 -1.20
C ARG A 348 -1.81 -3.76 -1.34
N VAL A 349 -2.08 -2.57 -1.86
CA VAL A 349 -3.45 -2.05 -2.04
C VAL A 349 -4.26 -2.90 -3.02
N ARG A 350 -3.63 -3.39 -4.09
CA ARG A 350 -4.25 -4.32 -5.06
C ARG A 350 -4.46 -5.68 -4.39
N GLY A 351 -3.53 -6.12 -3.56
CA GLY A 351 -3.67 -7.32 -2.72
C GLY A 351 -4.87 -7.23 -1.76
N ILE A 352 -5.11 -6.07 -1.13
CA ILE A 352 -6.28 -5.85 -0.27
C ILE A 352 -7.57 -5.96 -1.09
N ALA A 353 -7.62 -5.30 -2.25
CA ALA A 353 -8.79 -5.33 -3.13
C ALA A 353 -9.10 -6.76 -3.63
N LEU A 354 -8.09 -7.48 -4.12
CA LEU A 354 -8.22 -8.87 -4.54
C LEU A 354 -8.56 -9.81 -3.37
N GLY A 355 -8.03 -9.54 -2.18
CA GLY A 355 -8.37 -10.26 -0.96
C GLY A 355 -9.84 -10.13 -0.59
N LEU A 356 -10.41 -8.92 -0.72
CA LEU A 356 -11.84 -8.71 -0.47
C LEU A 356 -12.70 -9.53 -1.44
N MET A 357 -12.35 -9.54 -2.73
CA MET A 357 -13.04 -10.34 -3.73
C MET A 357 -12.91 -11.85 -3.46
N LEU A 358 -11.72 -12.29 -3.04
CA LEU A 358 -11.44 -13.69 -2.70
C LEU A 358 -12.29 -14.17 -1.52
N VAL A 359 -12.30 -13.40 -0.43
CA VAL A 359 -13.06 -13.72 0.78
C VAL A 359 -14.56 -13.71 0.53
N ALA A 360 -15.04 -12.76 -0.29
CA ALA A 360 -16.44 -12.70 -0.68
C ALA A 360 -16.88 -13.93 -1.51
N GLY A 361 -15.99 -14.41 -2.39
CA GLY A 361 -16.29 -15.49 -3.32
C GLY A 361 -17.29 -15.09 -4.41
N LEU A 362 -17.66 -16.07 -5.24
CA LEU A 362 -18.61 -15.89 -6.34
C LEU A 362 -20.03 -16.36 -5.99
N GLY A 363 -20.24 -17.02 -4.84
CA GLY A 363 -21.51 -17.63 -4.49
C GLY A 363 -22.61 -16.65 -4.09
N PHE A 364 -22.26 -15.45 -3.63
CA PHE A 364 -23.21 -14.35 -3.34
C PHE A 364 -24.43 -14.77 -2.49
N SER A 365 -24.25 -15.73 -1.59
CA SER A 365 -25.30 -16.27 -0.71
C SER A 365 -25.93 -15.22 0.20
N SER A 366 -25.23 -14.09 0.42
CA SER A 366 -25.75 -12.94 1.16
C SER A 366 -25.42 -11.60 0.48
N PRO A 367 -26.26 -10.56 0.68
CA PRO A 367 -25.99 -9.21 0.21
C PRO A 367 -24.66 -8.65 0.71
N HIS A 368 -24.23 -9.06 1.90
CA HIS A 368 -22.91 -8.72 2.46
C HIS A 368 -21.77 -9.16 1.54
N LEU A 369 -21.76 -10.42 1.10
CA LEU A 369 -20.70 -10.94 0.22
C LEU A 369 -20.70 -10.21 -1.13
N VAL A 370 -21.87 -9.87 -1.67
CA VAL A 370 -21.97 -9.05 -2.88
C VAL A 370 -21.36 -7.67 -2.67
N MET A 371 -21.66 -7.00 -1.54
CA MET A 371 -21.07 -5.71 -1.21
C MET A 371 -19.55 -5.81 -1.09
N MET A 372 -19.05 -6.84 -0.41
CA MET A 372 -17.62 -7.08 -0.23
C MET A 372 -16.90 -7.29 -1.57
N PHE A 373 -17.47 -8.13 -2.45
CA PHE A 373 -16.95 -8.33 -3.81
C PHE A 373 -16.98 -7.03 -4.61
N GLY A 374 -18.11 -6.32 -4.61
CA GLY A 374 -18.31 -5.06 -5.33
C GLY A 374 -17.35 -3.95 -4.86
N VAL A 375 -17.06 -3.89 -3.56
CA VAL A 375 -16.06 -2.97 -3.00
C VAL A 375 -14.65 -3.36 -3.41
N GLY A 376 -14.29 -4.64 -3.30
CA GLY A 376 -13.00 -5.12 -3.80
C GLY A 376 -12.81 -4.77 -5.28
N ALA A 377 -13.85 -4.97 -6.08
CA ALA A 377 -13.92 -4.58 -7.47
C ALA A 377 -13.69 -3.08 -7.72
N LEU A 378 -14.38 -2.20 -6.99
CA LEU A 378 -14.17 -0.74 -7.07
C LEU A 378 -12.77 -0.34 -6.63
N LEU A 379 -12.23 -0.99 -5.59
CA LEU A 379 -10.89 -0.74 -5.08
C LEU A 379 -9.80 -1.22 -6.05
N VAL A 380 -10.03 -2.23 -6.88
CA VAL A 380 -9.10 -2.56 -7.97
C VAL A 380 -8.96 -1.37 -8.91
N VAL A 381 -10.07 -0.71 -9.29
CA VAL A 381 -10.03 0.49 -10.13
C VAL A 381 -9.33 1.65 -9.40
N GLU A 382 -9.67 1.89 -8.14
CA GLU A 382 -9.01 2.92 -7.32
C GLU A 382 -7.50 2.69 -7.21
N GLY A 383 -7.10 1.43 -6.97
CA GLY A 383 -5.71 0.98 -6.95
C GLY A 383 -5.04 0.89 -8.33
N MET A 384 -5.64 1.49 -9.35
CA MET A 384 -5.02 1.76 -10.64
C MET A 384 -5.07 3.23 -11.01
N LEU A 385 -5.76 4.09 -10.25
CA LEU A 385 -5.83 5.52 -10.53
C LEU A 385 -4.60 6.27 -9.98
N PRO A 386 -4.24 7.42 -10.58
CA PRO A 386 -3.12 8.24 -10.11
C PRO A 386 -3.42 8.76 -8.69
N GLY A 387 -2.45 8.64 -7.78
CA GLY A 387 -2.58 9.10 -6.39
C GLY A 387 -3.15 8.07 -5.40
N ALA A 388 -3.45 6.85 -5.84
CA ALA A 388 -3.50 5.74 -4.90
C ALA A 388 -2.10 5.58 -4.24
N PRO A 389 -2.03 5.07 -2.99
CA PRO A 389 -0.77 4.81 -2.31
C PRO A 389 -0.06 3.63 -2.96
N HIS A 390 0.45 3.88 -4.16
CA HIS A 390 1.38 3.06 -4.88
C HIS A 390 2.76 3.64 -4.63
N ARG A 391 3.70 2.82 -4.17
CA ARG A 391 5.10 3.01 -4.55
C ARG A 391 5.25 2.48 -5.98
N ASP A 392 4.54 3.08 -6.93
CA ASP A 392 4.86 2.85 -8.34
C ASP A 392 6.20 3.56 -8.56
N LEU A 393 7.28 2.79 -8.70
CA LEU A 393 8.48 3.28 -9.36
C LEU A 393 8.02 3.88 -10.67
N ALA A 394 8.18 5.19 -10.82
CA ALA A 394 7.69 5.90 -11.99
C ALA A 394 8.07 5.11 -13.25
N PRO A 395 7.17 4.94 -14.24
CA PRO A 395 7.53 4.32 -15.51
C PRO A 395 8.74 5.02 -16.15
N SER A 396 8.94 6.31 -15.87
CA SER A 396 10.15 7.05 -16.23
C SER A 396 11.41 6.47 -15.60
N LEU A 397 11.39 5.87 -14.40
CA LEU A 397 12.55 5.24 -13.77
C LEU A 397 12.79 3.83 -14.33
N SER A 398 11.75 3.07 -14.70
CA SER A 398 11.93 1.75 -15.30
C SER A 398 12.29 1.83 -16.80
N GLU A 399 11.72 2.79 -17.54
CA GLU A 399 12.16 3.17 -18.89
C GLU A 399 13.49 3.90 -18.85
N SER A 400 13.74 4.77 -17.86
CA SER A 400 15.07 5.39 -17.72
C SER A 400 16.09 4.33 -17.38
N MET A 401 15.84 3.38 -16.48
CA MET A 401 16.78 2.29 -16.21
C MET A 401 16.99 1.36 -17.41
N ALA A 402 15.95 1.01 -18.17
CA ALA A 402 16.10 0.23 -19.40
C ALA A 402 16.79 1.02 -20.52
N SER A 403 16.54 2.32 -20.61
CA SER A 403 17.23 3.23 -21.53
C SER A 403 18.66 3.53 -21.07
N ILE A 404 18.94 3.45 -19.76
CA ILE A 404 20.26 3.57 -19.16
C ILE A 404 21.01 2.27 -19.38
N GLU A 405 20.40 1.10 -19.23
CA GLU A 405 20.99 -0.20 -19.61
C GLU A 405 21.28 -0.24 -21.11
N ALA A 406 20.32 0.17 -21.95
CA ALA A 406 20.51 0.25 -23.40
C ALA A 406 21.52 1.33 -23.81
N ALA A 407 21.59 2.47 -23.10
CA ALA A 407 22.60 3.51 -23.31
C ALA A 407 23.95 3.12 -22.74
N LEU A 408 24.04 2.30 -21.70
CA LEU A 408 25.27 1.72 -21.17
C LEU A 408 25.81 0.69 -22.17
N GLU A 409 24.93 -0.15 -22.74
CA GLU A 409 25.28 -1.10 -23.81
C GLU A 409 25.64 -0.37 -25.13
N ALA A 410 24.98 0.73 -25.47
CA ALA A 410 25.32 1.55 -26.64
C ALA A 410 26.56 2.44 -26.42
N SER A 411 26.80 2.93 -25.20
CA SER A 411 27.99 3.74 -24.84
C SER A 411 29.25 2.90 -24.62
N SER A 412 29.16 1.57 -24.74
CA SER A 412 30.33 0.71 -24.93
C SER A 412 31.02 0.92 -26.29
N ASP A 413 30.44 1.71 -27.18
CA ASP A 413 31.07 2.10 -28.44
C ASP A 413 31.88 3.41 -28.25
N PRO A 414 33.23 3.36 -28.28
CA PRO A 414 34.08 4.48 -27.88
C PRO A 414 34.12 5.68 -28.86
N ASP A 415 33.30 5.69 -29.92
CA ASP A 415 33.46 6.62 -31.05
C ASP A 415 32.34 7.69 -31.23
N GLU A 416 31.31 7.75 -30.36
CA GLU A 416 30.39 8.90 -30.37
C GLU A 416 31.01 10.14 -29.70
N ARG A 417 31.60 11.01 -30.52
CA ARG A 417 32.10 12.34 -30.11
C ARG A 417 30.98 13.18 -29.47
N ARG A 418 30.87 13.14 -28.15
CA ARG A 418 30.13 14.16 -27.37
C ARG A 418 30.76 15.53 -27.62
N ASP A 419 29.94 16.52 -27.96
CA ASP A 419 30.38 17.92 -28.03
C ASP A 419 30.61 18.45 -26.60
N PRO A 420 31.87 18.68 -26.17
CA PRO A 420 32.18 19.09 -24.81
C PRO A 420 31.59 20.46 -24.45
N ASN A 421 31.33 21.32 -25.45
CA ASN A 421 30.74 22.64 -25.22
C ASN A 421 29.25 22.53 -24.85
N ALA A 422 28.51 21.62 -25.49
CA ALA A 422 27.11 21.37 -25.17
C ALA A 422 26.90 20.72 -23.79
N GLU A 423 27.91 19.98 -23.31
CA GLU A 423 27.90 19.41 -21.95
C GLU A 423 28.23 20.47 -20.90
N LEU A 424 29.20 21.35 -21.19
CA LEU A 424 29.53 22.50 -20.34
C LEU A 424 28.33 23.43 -20.12
N GLU A 425 27.63 23.84 -21.17
CA GLU A 425 26.47 24.74 -21.05
C GLU A 425 25.33 24.11 -20.23
N ARG A 426 25.08 22.81 -20.39
CA ARG A 426 24.07 22.09 -19.60
C ARG A 426 24.41 22.03 -18.12
N VAL A 427 25.65 21.67 -17.79
CA VAL A 427 26.10 21.61 -16.39
C VAL A 427 26.09 23.02 -15.77
N ARG A 428 26.50 24.03 -16.54
CA ARG A 428 26.45 25.43 -16.13
C ARG A 428 25.04 25.89 -15.82
N GLU A 429 24.07 25.64 -16.70
CA GLU A 429 22.65 25.98 -16.48
C GLU A 429 22.12 25.36 -15.18
N VAL A 430 22.46 24.10 -14.93
CA VAL A 430 22.02 23.41 -13.72
C VAL A 430 22.63 24.02 -12.44
N VAL A 431 23.92 24.32 -12.46
CA VAL A 431 24.62 24.88 -11.29
C VAL A 431 24.23 26.34 -11.05
N GLU A 432 24.01 27.13 -12.11
CA GLU A 432 23.46 28.49 -12.00
C GLU A 432 22.03 28.47 -11.44
N GLY A 433 21.18 27.55 -11.89
CA GLY A 433 19.83 27.35 -11.36
C GLY A 433 19.83 26.95 -9.88
N LEU A 434 20.80 26.13 -9.46
CA LEU A 434 20.99 25.77 -8.05
C LEU A 434 21.41 26.99 -7.21
N ALA A 435 22.39 27.77 -7.70
CA ALA A 435 22.84 28.98 -7.04
C ALA A 435 21.69 29.97 -6.81
N GLN A 436 20.84 30.18 -7.83
CA GLN A 436 19.69 31.07 -7.76
C GLN A 436 18.65 30.61 -6.72
N ARG A 437 18.38 29.30 -6.61
CA ARG A 437 17.41 28.77 -5.63
C ARG A 437 17.85 28.90 -4.18
N HIS A 438 19.16 28.85 -3.95
CA HIS A 438 19.75 28.94 -2.61
C HIS A 438 20.29 30.34 -2.29
N GLY A 439 20.10 31.33 -3.17
CA GLY A 439 20.58 32.69 -2.96
C GLY A 439 22.11 32.80 -2.88
N LEU A 440 22.83 31.88 -3.54
CA LEU A 440 24.29 31.83 -3.54
C LEU A 440 24.88 32.72 -4.63
N GLU A 441 26.16 33.07 -4.47
CA GLU A 441 26.91 33.71 -5.54
C GLU A 441 26.96 32.80 -6.79
N PRO A 442 26.97 33.40 -8.00
CA PRO A 442 27.03 32.63 -9.24
C PRO A 442 28.30 31.77 -9.31
N PRO A 443 28.24 30.60 -9.96
CA PRO A 443 29.36 29.68 -10.02
C PRO A 443 30.56 30.27 -10.74
N THR A 444 31.75 29.97 -10.23
CA THR A 444 33.03 30.37 -10.84
C THR A 444 33.45 29.34 -11.87
N LEU A 445 33.70 29.78 -13.11
CA LEU A 445 34.24 28.96 -14.19
C LEU A 445 35.74 29.20 -14.36
N ALA A 446 36.54 28.14 -14.26
CA ALA A 446 37.97 28.17 -14.51
C ALA A 446 38.34 27.18 -15.62
N GLN A 447 39.16 27.62 -16.58
CA GLN A 447 39.72 26.72 -17.59
C GLN A 447 40.97 26.04 -17.02
N THR A 448 40.99 24.71 -17.02
CA THR A 448 42.06 23.91 -16.39
C THR A 448 42.96 23.19 -17.40
N GLY A 449 42.59 23.19 -18.68
CA GLY A 449 43.36 22.60 -19.78
C GLY A 449 42.67 22.81 -21.13
N PRO A 450 43.24 22.26 -22.23
CA PRO A 450 42.62 22.31 -23.54
C PRO A 450 41.29 21.52 -23.52
N ASN A 451 40.17 22.23 -23.67
CA ASN A 451 38.80 21.71 -23.55
C ASN A 451 38.46 21.10 -22.18
N ALA A 452 39.14 21.52 -21.10
CA ALA A 452 38.84 21.11 -19.74
C ALA A 452 38.42 22.30 -18.87
N HIS A 453 37.26 22.18 -18.23
CA HIS A 453 36.62 23.25 -17.45
C HIS A 453 36.31 22.78 -16.03
N LEU A 454 36.53 23.65 -15.06
CA LEU A 454 36.13 23.47 -13.68
C LEU A 454 35.09 24.53 -13.33
N LEU A 455 33.89 24.09 -12.98
CA LEU A 455 32.83 24.93 -12.45
C LEU A 455 32.73 24.71 -10.95
N SER A 456 32.80 25.76 -10.15
CA SER A 456 32.70 25.68 -8.69
C SER A 456 31.58 26.57 -8.18
N LEU A 457 30.73 26.02 -7.31
CA LEU A 457 29.71 26.75 -6.57
C LEU A 457 29.96 26.53 -5.08
N ARG A 458 30.09 27.63 -4.32
CA ARG A 458 30.31 27.58 -2.88
C ARG A 458 29.44 28.58 -2.15
N GLY A 459 28.96 28.20 -0.99
CA GLY A 459 28.31 29.14 -0.08
C GLY A 459 27.50 28.45 1.03
N PRO A 460 26.99 29.22 2.00
CA PRO A 460 26.25 28.69 3.14
C PRO A 460 24.80 28.32 2.75
N LEU A 461 24.32 27.17 3.24
CA LEU A 461 22.93 26.70 3.07
C LEU A 461 22.20 26.76 4.41
N ASP A 462 21.76 27.94 4.86
CA ASP A 462 21.07 28.15 6.16
C ASP A 462 21.70 27.36 7.34
N GLY A 463 23.03 27.19 7.33
CA GLY A 463 23.75 26.29 8.22
C GLY A 463 24.99 25.68 7.54
N PRO A 464 24.94 24.43 7.07
CA PRO A 464 26.10 23.74 6.48
C PRO A 464 26.60 24.41 5.19
N LEU A 465 27.90 24.32 4.94
CA LEU A 465 28.54 24.90 3.75
C LEU A 465 28.40 23.96 2.56
N LEU A 466 27.95 24.49 1.42
CA LEU A 466 27.96 23.81 0.12
C LEU A 466 29.29 24.04 -0.59
N ASP A 467 29.91 22.98 -1.09
CA ASP A 467 30.98 23.03 -2.09
C ASP A 467 30.66 22.03 -3.20
N LEU A 468 30.17 22.55 -4.33
CA LEU A 468 29.94 21.78 -5.54
C LEU A 468 31.04 22.09 -6.55
N ARG A 469 31.63 21.04 -7.12
CA ARG A 469 32.69 21.13 -8.13
C ARG A 469 32.35 20.21 -9.29
N ALA A 470 32.15 20.79 -10.47
CA ALA A 470 31.97 20.05 -11.71
C ALA A 470 33.23 20.18 -12.57
N ARG A 471 33.92 19.07 -12.79
CA ARG A 471 35.07 18.98 -13.69
C ARG A 471 34.62 18.33 -14.99
N ILE A 472 34.71 19.08 -16.08
CA ILE A 472 34.28 18.68 -17.42
C ILE A 472 35.55 18.53 -18.26
N GLU A 473 35.83 17.31 -18.71
CA GLU A 473 36.94 16.96 -19.59
C GLU A 473 36.40 16.31 -20.88
N PRO A 474 37.15 16.30 -22.00
CA PRO A 474 36.66 15.82 -23.29
C PRO A 474 36.11 14.39 -23.29
N SER A 475 36.57 13.54 -22.37
CA SER A 475 36.17 12.14 -22.25
C SER A 475 35.43 11.82 -20.95
N SER A 476 35.29 12.79 -20.03
CA SER A 476 34.59 12.54 -18.76
C SER A 476 34.11 13.82 -18.10
N THR A 477 32.87 13.80 -17.62
CA THR A 477 32.36 14.81 -16.69
C THR A 477 32.20 14.18 -15.33
N ARG A 478 32.71 14.85 -14.30
CA ARG A 478 32.60 14.42 -12.90
C ARG A 478 32.08 15.59 -12.08
N VAL A 479 30.98 15.36 -11.37
CA VAL A 479 30.41 16.34 -10.44
C VAL A 479 30.55 15.80 -9.03
N GLU A 480 31.27 16.55 -8.21
CA GLU A 480 31.49 16.28 -6.81
C GLU A 480 30.73 17.32 -5.98
N LEU A 481 29.92 16.84 -5.05
CA LEU A 481 29.10 17.64 -4.17
C LEU A 481 29.54 17.37 -2.73
N SER A 482 29.90 18.42 -1.99
CA SER A 482 30.16 18.35 -0.55
C SER A 482 29.20 19.28 0.18
N VAL A 483 28.61 18.78 1.26
CA VAL A 483 27.75 19.55 2.17
C VAL A 483 28.30 19.41 3.59
N GLY A 484 28.53 20.53 4.27
CA GLY A 484 29.19 20.55 5.58
C GLY A 484 30.71 20.45 5.49
N LEU A 485 31.33 19.90 6.54
CA LEU A 485 32.78 19.73 6.67
C LEU A 485 33.13 18.24 6.62
N PRO A 486 33.34 17.66 5.42
CA PRO A 486 33.80 16.28 5.30
C PRO A 486 35.16 16.11 6.01
N GLY A 487 35.26 15.08 6.85
CA GLY A 487 36.44 14.82 7.67
C GLY A 487 37.62 14.26 6.87
N ARG A 488 38.83 14.34 7.44
CA ARG A 488 40.04 13.67 6.90
C ARG A 488 40.21 12.21 7.35
N GLY A 489 39.39 11.76 8.29
CA GLY A 489 39.40 10.39 8.82
C GLY A 489 38.50 9.44 8.03
N GLU A 490 38.38 8.19 8.51
CA GLU A 490 37.44 7.22 7.92
C GLU A 490 35.99 7.71 8.06
N PRO A 491 35.17 7.57 7.00
CA PRO A 491 33.76 7.92 7.05
C PRO A 491 32.98 6.99 7.99
N VAL A 492 31.93 7.51 8.63
CA VAL A 492 31.02 6.75 9.50
C VAL A 492 30.34 5.64 8.70
N PHE A 493 29.92 5.98 7.48
CA PHE A 493 29.48 5.02 6.49
C PHE A 493 29.73 5.52 5.07
N GLU A 494 29.81 4.56 4.15
CA GLU A 494 29.87 4.79 2.71
C GLU A 494 28.73 4.04 2.02
N LEU A 495 28.13 4.68 1.02
CA LEU A 495 27.24 4.05 0.06
C LEU A 495 27.98 3.90 -1.26
N VAL A 496 28.27 2.65 -1.60
CA VAL A 496 29.02 2.29 -2.80
C VAL A 496 28.06 1.71 -3.83
N PRO A 497 28.05 2.21 -5.08
CA PRO A 497 27.29 1.61 -6.15
C PRO A 497 27.96 0.28 -6.52
N ASP A 498 27.30 -0.86 -6.26
CA ASP A 498 27.86 -2.19 -6.52
C ASP A 498 26.79 -3.15 -7.08
N PRO A 499 26.95 -3.68 -8.31
CA PRO A 499 26.17 -4.81 -8.80
C PRO A 499 26.57 -6.15 -8.12
N GLY A 500 27.64 -6.18 -7.33
CA GLY A 500 28.20 -7.34 -6.65
C GLY A 500 27.65 -7.68 -5.25
N LYS A 501 28.27 -8.70 -4.64
CA LYS A 501 27.91 -9.34 -3.37
C LYS A 501 28.73 -8.83 -2.16
N ARG A 502 29.50 -7.74 -2.27
CA ARG A 502 30.29 -7.20 -1.13
C ARG A 502 29.53 -6.05 -0.45
N GLY A 503 29.54 -6.02 0.88
CA GLY A 503 28.85 -5.00 1.68
C GLY A 503 27.43 -5.39 2.14
N LYS A 504 26.91 -4.70 3.16
CA LYS A 504 25.54 -4.94 3.67
C LYS A 504 24.54 -4.16 2.83
N ARG A 505 23.36 -4.73 2.60
CA ARG A 505 22.26 -4.01 1.95
C ARG A 505 21.65 -3.03 2.96
N PRO A 506 21.47 -1.74 2.60
CA PRO A 506 20.70 -0.82 3.44
C PRO A 506 19.26 -1.32 3.56
N THR A 507 18.59 -1.05 4.66
CA THR A 507 17.14 -1.26 4.81
C THR A 507 16.35 -0.13 4.14
N HIS A 508 16.73 0.21 2.89
CA HIS A 508 16.21 1.33 2.12
C HIS A 508 16.10 0.95 0.62
N LEU A 509 15.35 1.71 -0.18
CA LEU A 509 15.20 1.49 -1.63
C LEU A 509 16.54 1.48 -2.39
N LEU A 510 17.53 2.20 -1.86
CA LEU A 510 18.91 2.22 -2.38
C LEU A 510 19.59 0.84 -2.33
N ALA A 511 19.05 -0.15 -1.63
CA ALA A 511 19.62 -1.50 -1.59
C ALA A 511 19.70 -2.19 -2.96
N ARG A 512 18.97 -1.68 -3.94
CA ARG A 512 19.01 -2.20 -5.32
C ARG A 512 20.27 -1.76 -6.06
N SER A 513 20.75 -0.54 -5.83
CA SER A 513 21.92 0.04 -6.53
C SER A 513 23.17 0.15 -5.65
N HIS A 514 23.01 0.28 -4.33
CA HIS A 514 24.09 0.58 -3.40
C HIS A 514 24.27 -0.50 -2.32
N ARG A 515 25.48 -0.53 -1.77
CA ARG A 515 25.88 -1.31 -0.60
C ARG A 515 26.46 -0.37 0.45
N VAL A 516 26.17 -0.67 1.71
CA VAL A 516 26.65 0.09 2.86
C VAL A 516 27.94 -0.55 3.37
N HIS A 517 28.95 0.29 3.54
CA HIS A 517 30.19 -0.02 4.25
C HIS A 517 30.28 0.89 5.48
N GLY A 518 30.69 0.36 6.63
CA GLY A 518 30.75 1.12 7.90
C GLY A 518 29.60 0.82 8.87
N ALA A 519 29.30 1.77 9.76
CA ALA A 519 28.39 1.56 10.88
C ALA A 519 26.91 1.72 10.46
N ALA A 520 26.12 0.64 10.56
CA ALA A 520 24.69 0.65 10.20
C ALA A 520 23.87 1.69 10.98
N ARG A 521 24.22 1.93 12.26
CA ARG A 521 23.59 2.97 13.09
C ARG A 521 23.80 4.39 12.52
N GLY A 522 24.93 4.62 11.86
CA GLY A 522 25.20 5.90 11.21
C GLY A 522 24.27 6.16 10.02
N LEU A 523 23.95 5.11 9.26
CA LEU A 523 22.97 5.20 8.18
C LEU A 523 21.55 5.42 8.71
N GLU A 524 21.16 4.74 9.80
CA GLU A 524 19.86 4.94 10.43
C GLU A 524 19.69 6.37 10.97
N ALA A 525 20.74 6.92 11.58
CA ALA A 525 20.76 8.30 12.06
C ALA A 525 20.74 9.34 10.93
N PHE A 526 21.22 8.98 9.73
CA PHE A 526 21.23 9.86 8.56
C PHE A 526 19.84 10.14 7.99
N GLY A 527 18.86 9.27 8.29
CA GLY A 527 17.48 9.39 7.86
C GLY A 527 17.21 8.98 6.41
N ASP A 528 15.92 8.81 6.08
CA ASP A 528 15.49 8.32 4.76
C ASP A 528 15.48 9.39 3.67
N ALA A 529 15.25 10.66 4.02
CA ALA A 529 15.09 11.74 3.01
C ALA A 529 16.33 11.96 2.11
N PRO A 530 17.59 11.94 2.61
CA PRO A 530 18.77 11.97 1.76
C PRO A 530 18.93 10.70 0.91
N LEU A 531 18.55 9.55 1.47
CA LEU A 531 18.63 8.27 0.77
C LEU A 531 17.60 8.19 -0.38
N ASP A 532 16.42 8.77 -0.20
CA ASP A 532 15.41 8.90 -1.24
C ASP A 532 15.90 9.83 -2.37
N ALA A 533 16.51 10.97 -2.03
CA ALA A 533 17.07 11.88 -3.04
C ALA A 533 18.20 11.26 -3.86
N MET A 534 19.00 10.38 -3.24
CA MET A 534 20.05 9.60 -3.90
C MET A 534 19.52 8.57 -4.91
N THR A 535 18.23 8.19 -4.87
CA THR A 535 17.68 7.19 -5.82
C THR A 535 17.70 7.67 -7.27
N CYS A 536 17.75 8.98 -7.50
CA CYS A 536 17.92 9.57 -8.83
C CYS A 536 19.35 9.41 -9.39
N PHE A 537 20.30 8.98 -8.57
CA PHE A 537 21.72 8.88 -8.91
C PHE A 537 22.24 7.46 -8.62
N PRO A 538 21.90 6.46 -9.45
CA PRO A 538 22.18 5.06 -9.15
C PRO A 538 23.68 4.70 -9.16
N THR A 539 24.51 5.51 -9.82
CA THR A 539 25.96 5.37 -9.89
C THR A 539 26.71 6.34 -8.97
N ALA A 540 25.99 7.12 -8.17
CA ALA A 540 26.63 8.03 -7.24
C ALA A 540 27.28 7.28 -6.08
N TYR A 541 28.37 7.83 -5.57
CA TYR A 541 29.08 7.29 -4.43
C TYR A 541 29.01 8.31 -3.31
N LEU A 542 28.57 7.90 -2.12
CA LEU A 542 28.38 8.80 -0.97
C LEU A 542 29.27 8.36 0.19
N ARG A 543 29.95 9.34 0.80
CA ARG A 543 30.66 9.20 2.07
C ARG A 543 30.10 10.18 3.09
N ALA A 544 29.81 9.69 4.28
CA ALA A 544 29.30 10.52 5.37
C ALA A 544 30.26 10.51 6.57
N TRP A 545 30.50 11.69 7.13
CA TRP A 545 31.16 11.94 8.40
C TRP A 545 30.18 12.63 9.35
N GLU A 546 30.50 12.70 10.63
CA GLU A 546 29.63 13.38 11.62
C GLU A 546 29.38 14.85 11.29
N GLY A 547 30.34 15.54 10.64
CA GLY A 547 30.25 16.96 10.31
C GLY A 547 29.98 17.28 8.84
N GLY A 548 29.84 16.29 7.96
CA GLY A 548 29.68 16.56 6.54
C GLY A 548 29.50 15.32 5.66
N VAL A 549 29.06 15.54 4.42
CA VAL A 549 28.80 14.50 3.43
C VAL A 549 29.47 14.89 2.12
N GLN A 550 30.03 13.90 1.45
CA GLN A 550 30.58 14.02 0.10
C GLN A 550 29.86 13.03 -0.82
N VAL A 551 29.36 13.52 -1.94
CA VAL A 551 28.70 12.73 -2.99
C VAL A 551 29.44 12.95 -4.30
N ASP A 552 29.95 11.87 -4.87
CA ASP A 552 30.42 11.84 -6.24
C ASP A 552 29.27 11.38 -7.11
N LEU A 553 28.70 12.26 -7.93
CA LEU A 553 27.53 11.97 -8.76
C LEU A 553 27.85 11.06 -9.96
N GLY A 554 29.12 10.65 -10.12
CA GLY A 554 29.51 9.65 -11.12
C GLY A 554 29.50 10.17 -12.55
N ARG A 555 29.47 9.24 -13.51
CA ARG A 555 29.55 9.50 -14.97
C ARG A 555 28.19 9.77 -15.62
N GLU A 556 27.10 9.49 -14.93
CA GLU A 556 25.73 9.57 -15.43
C GLU A 556 25.11 10.94 -15.13
N LEU A 557 25.62 11.96 -15.81
CA LEU A 557 25.07 13.33 -15.73
C LEU A 557 24.07 13.62 -16.86
N VAL A 558 23.80 12.62 -17.71
CA VAL A 558 22.85 12.68 -18.83
C VAL A 558 21.45 12.79 -18.25
N GLY A 559 20.98 14.01 -18.06
CA GLY A 559 19.67 14.30 -17.47
C GLY A 559 19.70 14.91 -16.08
N LEU A 560 20.85 15.40 -15.60
CA LEU A 560 20.95 16.18 -14.36
C LEU A 560 19.98 17.37 -14.42
N ARG A 561 18.99 17.40 -13.51
CA ARG A 561 18.03 18.51 -13.38
C ARG A 561 18.27 19.28 -12.10
N VAL A 562 18.04 20.60 -12.17
CA VAL A 562 18.12 21.50 -11.01
C VAL A 562 17.26 20.98 -9.86
N ASP A 563 16.03 20.52 -10.13
CA ASP A 563 15.12 20.01 -9.09
C ASP A 563 15.68 18.80 -8.31
N GLN A 564 16.35 17.88 -9.01
CA GLN A 564 16.90 16.67 -8.39
C GLN A 564 18.12 17.00 -7.54
N LEU A 565 18.97 17.89 -8.06
CA LEU A 565 20.16 18.35 -7.34
C LEU A 565 19.79 19.20 -6.13
N ASP A 566 18.82 20.11 -6.25
CA ASP A 566 18.26 20.92 -5.16
C ASP A 566 17.64 20.04 -4.06
N ALA A 567 16.86 19.03 -4.45
CA ALA A 567 16.30 18.07 -3.49
C ALA A 567 17.39 17.30 -2.74
N LEU A 568 18.45 16.85 -3.43
CA LEU A 568 19.59 16.18 -2.81
C LEU A 568 20.32 17.11 -1.83
N VAL A 569 20.66 18.32 -2.27
CA VAL A 569 21.38 19.31 -1.45
C VAL A 569 20.59 19.66 -0.18
N ARG A 570 19.29 19.93 -0.29
CA ARG A 570 18.44 20.23 0.89
C ARG A 570 18.34 19.06 1.85
N SER A 571 18.15 17.85 1.34
CA SER A 571 18.05 16.67 2.19
C SER A 571 19.37 16.40 2.92
N LEU A 572 20.51 16.54 2.23
CA LEU A 572 21.84 16.42 2.84
C LEU A 572 22.10 17.49 3.91
N ALA A 573 21.72 18.74 3.65
CA ALA A 573 21.86 19.83 4.60
C ALA A 573 21.05 19.57 5.88
N ARG A 574 19.78 19.16 5.75
CA ARG A 574 18.92 18.83 6.90
C ARG A 574 19.42 17.63 7.70
N ALA A 575 19.98 16.62 7.04
CA ALA A 575 20.53 15.46 7.73
C ALA A 575 21.77 15.79 8.58
N LEU A 576 22.43 16.92 8.30
CA LEU A 576 23.57 17.43 9.05
C LEU A 576 23.19 18.45 10.13
N GLU A 577 21.91 18.86 10.22
CA GLU A 577 21.45 19.70 11.31
C GLU A 577 21.44 18.89 12.62
N PRO A 578 22.09 19.38 13.70
CA PRO A 578 22.09 18.67 14.97
C PRO A 578 20.64 18.54 15.47
N HIS A 579 20.27 17.33 15.93
CA HIS A 579 18.97 16.97 16.52
C HIS A 579 18.67 17.73 17.83
N GLY A 580 18.57 19.06 17.77
CA GLY A 580 18.37 19.94 18.91
C GLY A 580 17.86 21.34 18.60
N ALA A 581 17.65 21.72 17.33
CA ALA A 581 16.99 22.98 16.98
C ALA A 581 15.55 22.70 16.55
N ASP A 582 14.68 22.45 17.52
CA ASP A 582 13.24 22.55 17.32
C ASP A 582 12.90 24.04 17.17
N PRO A 583 12.44 24.54 16.00
CA PRO A 583 12.13 25.97 15.84
C PRO A 583 10.85 26.40 16.58
N ALA A 584 10.32 25.56 17.46
CA ALA A 584 9.11 25.80 18.26
C ALA A 584 9.31 25.59 19.77
N GLY A 585 10.55 25.57 20.27
CA GLY A 585 10.82 25.57 21.71
C GLY A 585 10.78 26.99 22.27
N GLU A 586 9.66 27.39 22.87
CA GLU A 586 9.65 28.52 23.81
C GLU A 586 10.71 28.29 24.91
N PRO A 587 11.47 29.31 25.33
CA PRO A 587 12.43 29.16 26.41
C PRO A 587 11.67 28.83 27.70
N ILE A 588 11.92 27.64 28.22
CA ILE A 588 11.54 27.27 29.59
C ILE A 588 12.50 28.03 30.51
N ASP A 589 12.00 29.11 31.12
CA ASP A 589 12.60 29.74 32.28
C ASP A 589 12.51 28.75 33.47
N ASP A 590 13.51 27.89 33.62
CA ASP A 590 13.73 27.20 34.88
C ASP A 590 14.58 28.09 35.81
N PRO A 591 14.09 28.40 37.03
CA PRO A 591 14.84 29.21 37.98
C PRO A 591 16.04 28.42 38.48
N ILE A 592 17.20 29.08 38.50
CA ILE A 592 18.43 28.60 39.11
C ILE A 592 18.19 28.46 40.62
N ASP A 593 18.14 27.22 41.11
CA ASP A 593 18.33 26.91 42.53
C ASP A 593 19.78 27.27 42.92
N ASP A 594 19.92 28.31 43.72
CA ASP A 594 21.17 28.74 44.35
C ASP A 594 21.47 27.82 45.57
N PRO A 595 22.58 27.05 45.57
CA PRO A 595 22.89 26.12 46.65
C PRO A 595 23.55 26.77 47.87
N ASN A 596 23.58 28.11 47.99
CA ASN A 596 24.26 28.81 49.08
C ASN A 596 23.31 29.67 49.95
N GLY A 597 22.22 29.08 50.43
CA GLY A 597 21.40 29.66 51.50
C GLY A 597 22.15 29.69 52.84
N ASP A 598 22.66 30.86 53.18
CA ASP A 598 23.33 31.23 54.44
C ASP A 598 22.44 30.94 55.68
N PRO A 599 22.90 30.16 56.68
CA PRO A 599 22.13 29.89 57.88
C PRO A 599 22.61 30.78 59.03
N ASN A 600 22.29 32.08 59.04
CA ASN A 600 22.39 32.92 60.25
C ASN A 600 21.71 34.30 60.06
N GLY A 601 20.86 34.71 61.00
CA GLY A 601 20.40 36.10 61.17
C GLY A 601 18.88 36.22 61.31
N ASP A 602 18.29 35.71 62.39
CA ASP A 602 17.97 36.41 63.66
C ASP A 602 16.55 37.03 63.65
N PRO A 603 15.70 36.78 64.68
CA PRO A 603 14.32 37.23 64.72
C PRO A 603 14.19 38.53 65.53
N ASN A 604 13.51 39.53 64.99
CA ASN A 604 12.66 40.54 65.67
C ASN A 604 12.57 41.83 64.84
N GLY A 605 11.36 42.36 64.68
CA GLY A 605 11.14 43.73 64.22
C GLY A 605 9.76 43.97 63.60
N ASP A 606 8.78 44.18 64.48
CA ASP A 606 7.43 44.78 64.31
C ASP A 606 6.34 44.05 63.51
#